data_AF-A0A090YK99-F1
#
_entry.id   AF-A0A090YK99-F1
#
_cell.length_a   1.000
_cell.length_b   1.000
_cell.length_c   1.000
_cell.angle_alpha   90.00
_cell.angle_beta   90.00
_cell.angle_gamma   90.00
#
_symmetry.space_group_name_H-M   'P 1'
#
loop_
_entity.id
_entity.type
_entity.pdbx_description
1 polymer ?
#
loop_
_entity_poly.entity_id
_entity_poly.type
_entity_poly.pdbx_seq_one_letter_code
_entity_poly.pdbx_strand_id
1 'polypeptide(L)' 'MANDIRICDKCNHIRMKTIVPKLQKLAPDAEIKVGCKSYCGPCGKRAFVYINGRYISAPTEEEVLAKAAPFVKKPKL' A
#
# COMPACT_ATOMS: atom_id res chain seq x y z
N MET A 1 -2.39 -17.02 1.36
CA MET A 1 -3.66 -16.32 1.64
C MET A 1 -3.59 -15.04 0.87
N ALA A 2 -4.51 -14.77 -0.06
CA ALA A 2 -4.44 -13.55 -0.86
C ALA A 2 -4.40 -12.31 0.05
N ASN A 3 -3.42 -11.44 -0.20
CA ASN A 3 -3.27 -10.16 0.50
C ASN A 3 -4.20 -9.13 -0.16
N ASP A 4 -5.07 -8.46 0.62
CA ASP A 4 -5.89 -7.34 0.10
C ASP A 4 -5.09 -6.04 0.27
N ILE A 5 -4.55 -5.53 -0.83
CA ILE A 5 -3.79 -4.28 -0.85
C ILE A 5 -4.59 -3.25 -1.64
N ARG A 6 -4.76 -2.05 -1.08
CA ARG A 6 -5.46 -0.96 -1.77
C ARG A 6 -4.68 0.34 -1.71
N ILE A 7 -4.64 1.03 -2.84
CA ILE A 7 -3.97 2.32 -3.04
C ILE A 7 -4.88 3.26 -3.83
N CYS A 8 -4.60 4.56 -3.78
CA CYS A 8 -5.37 5.58 -4.49
C CYS A 8 -4.48 6.27 -5.54
N ASP A 9 -4.84 6.18 -6.80
CA ASP A 9 -4.17 6.85 -7.92
C ASP A 9 -4.20 8.38 -7.82
N LYS A 10 -5.20 8.94 -7.14
CA LYS A 10 -5.31 10.39 -6.87
C LYS A 10 -4.43 10.86 -5.71
N CYS A 11 -3.63 9.98 -5.11
CA CYS A 11 -2.84 10.35 -3.94
C CYS A 11 -1.52 11.04 -4.32
N ASN A 12 -1.36 12.29 -3.87
CA ASN A 12 -0.21 13.15 -4.23
C ASN A 12 1.16 12.64 -3.74
N HIS A 13 1.18 11.75 -2.74
CA HIS A 13 2.41 11.28 -2.08
C HIS A 13 2.83 9.87 -2.49
N ILE A 14 2.17 9.27 -3.49
CA ILE A 14 2.56 7.96 -4.04
C ILE A 14 2.64 8.04 -5.56
N ARG A 15 3.55 7.29 -6.17
CA ARG A 15 3.71 7.26 -7.62
C ARG A 15 3.28 5.90 -8.14
N MET A 16 2.21 5.85 -8.93
CA MET A 16 1.64 4.57 -9.43
C MET A 16 2.68 3.68 -10.12
N LYS A 17 3.56 4.28 -10.94
CA LYS A 17 4.62 3.58 -11.67
C LYS A 17 5.66 2.90 -10.78
N THR A 18 5.83 3.34 -9.53
CA THR A 18 6.82 2.78 -8.60
C THR A 18 6.18 1.98 -7.47
N ILE A 19 5.05 2.42 -6.92
CA ILE A 19 4.41 1.75 -5.78
C ILE A 19 3.85 0.38 -6.17
N VAL A 20 3.21 0.24 -7.33
CA VAL A 20 2.60 -1.03 -7.78
C VAL A 20 3.65 -2.15 -7.90
N PRO A 21 4.75 -1.99 -8.67
CA PRO A 21 5.75 -3.06 -8.76
C PRO A 21 6.44 -3.33 -7.42
N LYS A 22 6.61 -2.33 -6.55
CA LYS A 22 7.15 -2.55 -5.19
C LYS A 22 6.21 -3.38 -4.33
N LEU A 23 4.90 -3.12 -4.38
CA LEU A 23 3.88 -3.88 -3.66
C LEU A 23 3.76 -5.31 -4.17
N GLN A 24 3.86 -5.52 -5.49
CA GLN A 24 3.88 -6.87 -6.09
C GLN A 24 5.12 -7.67 -5.66
N LYS A 25 6.29 -7.03 -5.59
CA LYS A 25 7.50 -7.69 -5.06
C LYS A 25 7.35 -8.04 -3.57
N LEU A 26 6.71 -7.16 -2.81
CA LEU A 26 6.50 -7.34 -1.38
C LEU A 26 5.47 -8.44 -1.09
N ALA A 27 4.43 -8.55 -1.91
CA ALA A 27 3.35 -9.51 -1.78
C ALA A 27 2.94 -10.01 -3.18
N PRO A 28 3.62 -11.02 -3.73
CA PRO A 28 3.38 -11.50 -5.10
C PRO A 28 2.01 -12.15 -5.28
N ASP A 29 1.39 -12.60 -4.19
CA ASP A 29 0.04 -13.16 -4.14
C ASP A 29 -1.03 -12.11 -3.77
N ALA A 30 -0.69 -10.83 -3.75
CA ALA A 30 -1.63 -9.76 -3.40
C ALA A 30 -2.53 -9.35 -4.57
N GLU A 31 -3.80 -9.11 -4.24
CA GLU A 31 -4.72 -8.39 -5.10
C GLU A 31 -4.57 -6.88 -4.79
N ILE A 32 -3.94 -6.14 -5.72
CA ILE A 32 -3.75 -4.69 -5.58
C ILE A 32 -4.92 -3.97 -6.25
N LYS A 33 -5.77 -3.33 -5.44
CA LYS A 33 -6.90 -2.51 -5.93
C LYS A 33 -6.50 -1.04 -5.96
N VAL A 34 -6.65 -0.42 -7.11
CA VAL A 34 -6.46 1.01 -7.30
C VAL A 34 -7.82 1.71 -7.25
N GLY A 35 -8.01 2.64 -6.32
CA GLY A 35 -9.24 3.40 -6.20
C GLY A 35 -9.28 4.33 -4.99
N CYS A 36 -10.27 5.23 -4.96
CA CYS A 36 -10.44 6.16 -3.85
C CYS A 36 -10.75 5.42 -2.55
N LYS A 37 -10.05 5.78 -1.47
CA LYS A 37 -10.30 5.29 -0.10
C LYS A 37 -10.75 6.40 0.85
N SER A 38 -11.13 7.56 0.32
CA SER A 38 -11.48 8.77 1.09
C SER A 38 -10.43 9.14 2.14
N TYR A 39 -9.17 8.80 1.90
CA TYR A 39 -8.04 9.02 2.80
C TYR A 39 -7.23 10.27 2.40
N CYS A 40 -7.88 11.20 1.70
CA CYS A 40 -7.25 12.38 1.11
C CYS A 40 -6.64 13.32 2.17
N GLY A 41 -7.25 13.42 3.36
CA GLY A 41 -6.71 14.24 4.45
C GLY A 41 -5.28 13.85 4.83
N PRO A 42 -5.03 12.59 5.23
CA PRO A 42 -3.67 12.11 5.48
C PRO A 42 -2.80 12.00 4.22
N CYS A 43 -3.38 11.56 3.10
CA CYS A 43 -2.68 11.44 1.82
C CYS A 43 -2.15 12.80 1.30
N GLY A 44 -2.75 13.92 1.71
CA GLY A 44 -2.26 15.26 1.39
C GLY A 44 -0.93 15.63 2.04
N LYS A 45 -0.41 14.81 2.98
CA LYS A 45 0.85 15.05 3.69
C LYS A 45 1.79 13.85 3.72
N ARG A 46 1.31 12.65 3.37
CA ARG A 46 1.97 11.36 3.63
C ARG A 46 1.56 10.34 2.57
N ALA A 47 2.46 9.42 2.24
CA ALA A 47 2.12 8.21 1.50
C ALA A 47 1.21 7.31 2.35
N PHE A 48 0.31 6.57 1.69
CA PHE A 48 -0.54 5.59 2.37
C PHE A 48 -0.65 4.29 1.57
N VAL A 49 -0.78 3.17 2.28
CA VAL A 49 -1.12 1.85 1.75
C VAL A 49 -2.16 1.23 2.68
N TYR A 50 -3.25 0.72 2.12
CA TYR A 50 -4.16 -0.14 2.87
C TYR A 50 -3.75 -1.60 2.67
N ILE A 51 -3.54 -2.35 3.74
CA ILE A 51 -3.16 -3.76 3.67
C ILE A 51 -3.92 -4.56 4.73
N ASN A 52 -4.62 -5.62 4.30
CA ASN A 52 -5.26 -6.60 5.18
C ASN A 52 -6.10 -5.99 6.31
N GLY A 53 -6.91 -4.97 6.00
CA GLY A 53 -7.74 -4.30 7.01
C GLY A 53 -7.14 -3.04 7.63
N ARG A 54 -5.87 -2.72 7.36
CA ARG A 54 -5.12 -1.67 8.06
C ARG A 54 -4.72 -0.53 7.14
N TYR A 55 -4.87 0.70 7.62
CA TYR A 55 -4.31 1.90 6.98
C TYR A 55 -2.90 2.15 7.50
N ILE A 56 -1.91 2.05 6.62
CA ILE A 56 -0.52 2.35 6.92
C ILE A 56 -0.18 3.67 6.23
N SER A 57 0.41 4.61 6.97
CA SER A 57 0.86 5.88 6.40
C SER A 57 2.25 6.25 6.87
N ALA A 58 3.01 6.91 6.01
CA ALA A 58 4.35 7.39 6.31
C ALA A 58 4.71 8.61 5.44
N PRO A 59 5.68 9.45 5.85
CA PRO A 59 6.13 10.59 5.06
C PRO A 59 6.53 10.24 3.62
N THR A 60 7.17 9.10 3.40
CA THR A 60 7.71 8.68 2.10
C THR A 60 7.15 7.34 1.61
N GLU A 61 7.31 7.09 0.31
CA GLU A 61 6.92 5.82 -0.32
C GLU A 61 7.71 4.63 0.26
N GLU A 62 9.01 4.79 0.52
CA GLU A 62 9.82 3.72 1.11
C GLU A 62 9.42 3.40 2.55
N GLU A 63 9.17 4.42 3.36
CA GLU A 63 8.76 4.20 4.75
C GLU A 63 7.39 3.54 4.86
N VAL A 64 6.42 3.89 3.98
CA VAL A 64 5.09 3.26 4.03
C VAL A 64 5.19 1.78 3.65
N LEU A 65 6.07 1.43 2.70
CA LEU A 65 6.33 0.05 2.31
C LEU A 65 7.01 -0.74 3.43
N ALA A 66 8.03 -0.17 4.07
CA ALA A 66 8.70 -0.78 5.22
C ALA A 66 7.72 -1.05 6.37
N LYS A 67 6.80 -0.11 6.65
CA LYS A 67 5.75 -0.28 7.65
C LYS A 67 4.65 -1.26 7.21
N ALA A 68 4.39 -1.40 5.92
CA ALA A 68 3.39 -2.33 5.39
C ALA A 68 3.90 -3.79 5.38
N ALA A 69 5.20 -3.99 5.18
CA ALA A 69 5.85 -5.31 5.09
C ALA A 69 5.48 -6.32 6.20
N PRO A 70 5.47 -5.97 7.50
CA PRO A 70 5.10 -6.92 8.55
C PRO A 70 3.62 -7.35 8.52
N PHE A 71 2.76 -6.65 7.79
CA PHE A 71 1.33 -6.97 7.67
C PHE A 71 1.00 -7.83 6.47
N VAL A 72 1.99 -8.17 5.64
CA VAL A 72 1.85 -9.11 4.53
C VAL A 72 1.67 -10.51 5.11
N LYS A 73 0.55 -11.15 4.76
CA LYS A 73 0.33 -12.56 5.02
C LYS A 73 1.27 -13.34 4.11
N LYS A 74 2.25 -14.02 4.69
CA LYS A 74 3.10 -14.94 3.93
C LYS A 74 2.32 -16.25 3.71
N PRO A 75 2.45 -16.90 2.54
CA PRO A 75 1.99 -18.28 2.41
C PRO A 75 2.66 -19.12 3.50
N LYS A 76 1.86 -19.89 4.25
CA LYS A 76 2.42 -20.99 5.04
C LYS A 76 2.94 -22.00 4.01
N LEU A 77 4.25 -22.19 3.97
CA LEU A 77 4.88 -23.34 3.31
C LEU A 77 4.28 -24.64 3.86
#